data_AF-A0A529WQ82-F1
#
_entry.id   AF-A0A529WQ82-F1
#
_cell.length_a   1.000
_cell.length_b   1.000
_cell.length_c   1.000
_cell.angle_alpha   90.00
_cell.angle_beta   90.00
_cell.angle_gamma   90.00
#
_symmetry.space_group_name_H-M   'P 1'
#
loop_
_entity.id
_entity.type
_entity.pdbx_description
1 polymer ?
#
loop_
_entity_poly.entity_id
_entity_poly.type
_entity_poly.pdbx_seq_one_letter_code
_entity_poly.pdbx_strand_id
1 'polypeptide(L)'
;MPAQISKALIAGTSLLLASTAAFAAAQAPAPAPATSERITNPVAEFAGIDKITGRIITFDVYVDETVQFGALQVTPRVCYSRPDTEQPKTDSFVEVDEITLDRKIRRIFTGWMFAESPGLNAVEHAVYDVWLKGCKQKSDVPPPTAAKAETGKPKTQAAKPKASAEPAAEPADTAPEPADDDPSSTN
;
A
#
# COMPACT_ATOMS: atom_id res chain seq x y z
N MET A 1 -95.88 -3.28 -17.81
CA MET A 1 -96.39 -4.68 -17.80
C MET A 1 -96.93 -4.97 -19.19
N PRO A 2 -96.72 -6.14 -19.82
CA PRO A 2 -95.91 -7.32 -19.44
C PRO A 2 -94.40 -7.10 -19.80
N ALA A 3 -93.37 -7.87 -19.42
CA ALA A 3 -93.11 -9.33 -19.36
C ALA A 3 -92.88 -9.95 -20.77
N GLN A 4 -91.90 -10.84 -21.06
CA GLN A 4 -90.87 -11.57 -20.27
C GLN A 4 -89.88 -12.29 -21.24
N ILE A 5 -88.89 -13.07 -20.76
CA ILE A 5 -88.10 -14.13 -21.49
C ILE A 5 -87.05 -13.61 -22.52
N SER A 6 -85.81 -14.15 -22.69
CA SER A 6 -85.09 -15.31 -22.10
C SER A 6 -83.55 -15.10 -21.99
N LYS A 7 -82.87 -16.03 -21.33
CA LYS A 7 -81.39 -16.15 -21.25
C LYS A 7 -80.82 -16.94 -22.46
N ALA A 8 -79.58 -16.63 -22.88
CA ALA A 8 -78.57 -17.63 -23.28
C ALA A 8 -77.16 -17.00 -23.38
N LEU A 9 -76.12 -17.83 -23.21
CA LEU A 9 -74.70 -17.48 -23.33
C LEU A 9 -74.27 -17.37 -24.81
N ILE A 10 -73.10 -16.77 -25.06
CA ILE A 10 -71.93 -17.44 -25.68
C ILE A 10 -70.69 -16.57 -25.46
N ALA A 11 -69.58 -17.18 -25.05
CA ALA A 11 -68.28 -16.53 -24.97
C ALA A 11 -67.57 -16.57 -26.33
N GLY A 12 -66.81 -15.53 -26.67
CA GLY A 12 -66.16 -15.39 -27.98
C GLY A 12 -64.87 -14.58 -27.92
N THR A 13 -63.83 -15.17 -27.33
CA THR A 13 -62.48 -14.60 -27.29
C THR A 13 -61.87 -14.56 -28.69
N SER A 14 -61.72 -13.37 -29.29
CA SER A 14 -61.00 -13.21 -30.55
C SER A 14 -59.52 -12.94 -30.30
N LEU A 15 -58.66 -13.89 -30.68
CA LEU A 15 -57.20 -13.76 -30.64
C LEU A 15 -56.73 -12.62 -31.55
N LEU A 16 -55.93 -11.69 -31.02
CA LEU A 16 -55.07 -10.83 -31.82
C LEU A 16 -53.79 -11.60 -32.21
N LEU A 17 -53.43 -11.55 -33.49
CA LEU A 17 -52.38 -12.40 -34.04
C LEU A 17 -50.96 -11.93 -33.70
N ALA A 18 -50.15 -12.95 -33.45
CA ALA A 18 -48.70 -13.01 -33.34
C ALA A 18 -47.87 -11.99 -34.15
N SER A 19 -46.80 -11.52 -33.51
CA SER A 19 -45.52 -11.17 -34.16
C SER A 19 -44.36 -11.36 -33.17
N THR A 20 -44.17 -12.60 -32.72
CA THR A 20 -42.99 -12.99 -31.93
C THR A 20 -41.80 -13.20 -32.87
N ALA A 21 -41.07 -12.13 -33.17
CA ALA A 21 -39.79 -12.22 -33.86
C ALA A 21 -38.78 -12.96 -32.95
N ALA A 22 -38.48 -14.21 -33.28
CA ALA A 22 -37.55 -15.03 -32.52
C ALA A 22 -36.11 -14.51 -32.71
N PHE A 23 -35.63 -13.75 -31.73
CA PHE A 23 -34.22 -13.33 -31.66
C PHE A 23 -33.36 -14.55 -31.31
N ALA A 24 -32.99 -15.33 -32.32
CA ALA A 24 -32.03 -16.42 -32.20
C ALA A 24 -30.62 -15.85 -31.97
N ALA A 25 -30.33 -15.50 -30.72
CA ALA A 25 -29.01 -15.05 -30.31
C ALA A 25 -27.99 -16.18 -30.52
N ALA A 26 -27.15 -16.05 -31.55
CA ALA A 26 -26.03 -16.94 -31.77
C ALA A 26 -25.06 -16.79 -30.57
N GLN A 27 -25.02 -17.81 -29.72
CA GLN A 27 -24.12 -17.87 -28.58
C GLN A 27 -22.71 -18.13 -29.10
N ALA A 28 -21.97 -17.05 -29.36
CA ALA A 28 -20.54 -17.15 -29.63
C ALA A 28 -19.84 -17.76 -28.40
N PRO A 29 -18.91 -18.72 -28.58
CA PRO A 29 -18.17 -19.28 -27.45
C PRO A 29 -17.39 -18.16 -26.75
N ALA A 30 -17.56 -18.06 -25.42
CA ALA A 30 -16.84 -17.10 -24.62
C ALA A 30 -15.32 -17.37 -24.73
N PRO A 31 -14.47 -16.34 -24.89
CA PRO A 31 -13.03 -16.53 -24.88
C PRO A 31 -12.59 -17.10 -23.53
N ALA A 32 -11.77 -18.15 -23.56
CA ALA A 32 -11.20 -18.74 -22.35
C ALA A 32 -10.33 -17.69 -21.60
N PRO A 33 -10.30 -17.72 -20.26
CA PRO A 33 -9.48 -16.78 -19.49
C PRO A 33 -7.99 -17.01 -19.78
N ALA A 34 -7.31 -15.97 -20.28
CA ALA A 34 -5.86 -16.01 -20.44
C ALA A 34 -5.18 -16.00 -19.07
N THR A 35 -4.50 -17.09 -18.72
CA THR A 35 -3.68 -17.19 -17.52
C THR A 35 -2.32 -16.54 -17.76
N SER A 36 -2.20 -15.23 -17.52
CA SER A 36 -0.90 -14.55 -17.55
C SER A 36 0.01 -15.13 -16.46
N GLU A 37 1.06 -15.85 -16.86
CA GLU A 37 2.02 -16.48 -15.94
C GLU A 37 2.89 -15.42 -15.23
N ARG A 38 3.00 -15.48 -13.90
CA ARG A 38 3.89 -14.62 -13.11
C ARG A 38 5.14 -15.41 -12.76
N ILE A 39 6.31 -14.87 -13.10
CA ILE A 39 7.60 -15.44 -12.73
C ILE A 39 8.03 -14.83 -11.40
N THR A 40 8.23 -15.66 -10.37
CA THR A 40 8.83 -15.22 -9.10
C THR A 40 10.34 -15.12 -9.24
N ASN A 41 10.92 -14.03 -8.78
CA ASN A 41 12.35 -13.75 -8.87
C ASN A 41 12.98 -13.55 -7.49
N PRO A 42 14.18 -14.11 -7.23
CA PRO A 42 14.89 -13.94 -5.95
C PRO A 42 15.60 -12.58 -5.81
N VAL A 43 15.73 -11.80 -6.89
CA VAL A 43 16.41 -10.49 -6.90
C VAL A 43 15.49 -9.43 -7.51
N ALA A 44 15.42 -8.28 -6.85
CA ALA A 44 14.84 -7.05 -7.36
C ALA A 44 15.97 -6.08 -7.76
N GLU A 45 15.92 -5.56 -8.99
CA GLU A 45 16.82 -4.51 -9.45
C GLU A 45 16.16 -3.15 -9.20
N PHE A 46 16.81 -2.30 -8.41
CA PHE A 46 16.39 -0.95 -8.15
C PHE A 46 17.29 0.06 -8.86
N ALA A 47 16.71 1.20 -9.22
CA ALA A 47 17.46 2.40 -9.51
C ALA A 47 17.25 3.40 -8.37
N GLY A 48 18.32 4.09 -8.00
CA GLY A 48 18.30 5.16 -7.02
C GLY A 48 18.98 6.41 -7.56
N ILE A 49 18.37 7.58 -7.37
CA ILE A 49 18.98 8.87 -7.67
C ILE A 49 19.34 9.60 -6.39
N ASP A 50 20.50 10.24 -6.37
CA ASP A 50 20.84 11.28 -5.41
C ASP A 50 20.51 12.64 -6.03
N LYS A 51 19.49 13.32 -5.49
CA LYS A 51 19.02 14.65 -5.98
C LYS A 51 20.04 15.77 -5.75
N ILE A 52 21.04 15.57 -4.89
CA ILE A 52 22.11 16.55 -4.63
C ILE A 52 23.24 16.42 -5.65
N THR A 53 23.65 15.19 -6.00
CA THR A 53 24.74 14.97 -6.98
C THR A 53 24.25 14.70 -8.40
N GLY A 54 22.95 14.50 -8.61
CA GLY A 54 22.34 14.18 -9.90
C GLY A 54 22.72 12.79 -10.44
N ARG A 55 23.34 11.92 -9.62
CA ARG A 55 23.79 10.59 -10.03
C ARG A 55 22.70 9.57 -9.83
N ILE A 56 22.37 8.83 -10.89
CA ILE A 56 21.56 7.61 -10.83
C ILE A 56 22.52 6.42 -10.71
N ILE A 57 22.27 5.53 -9.75
CA ILE A 57 22.90 4.22 -9.67
C ILE A 57 21.84 3.12 -9.80
N THR A 58 22.28 1.94 -10.24
CA THR A 58 21.48 0.72 -10.22
C THR A 58 22.09 -0.22 -9.18
N PHE A 59 21.26 -0.87 -8.38
CA PHE A 59 21.68 -1.85 -7.39
C PHE A 59 20.69 -3.01 -7.31
N ASP A 60 21.23 -4.23 -7.21
CA ASP A 60 20.45 -5.44 -7.03
C ASP A 60 20.25 -5.72 -5.53
N VAL A 61 19.03 -6.10 -5.15
CA VAL A 61 18.66 -6.43 -3.78
C VAL A 61 17.98 -7.79 -3.78
N TYR A 62 18.47 -8.70 -2.94
CA TYR A 62 17.84 -10.00 -2.75
C TYR A 62 16.51 -9.85 -2.00
N VAL A 63 15.53 -10.68 -2.33
CA VAL A 63 14.26 -10.72 -1.58
C VAL A 63 14.53 -11.06 -0.12
N ASP A 64 13.79 -10.39 0.77
CA ASP A 64 13.96 -10.39 2.25
C ASP A 64 15.25 -9.75 2.79
N GLU A 65 16.20 -9.35 1.94
CA GLU A 65 17.42 -8.64 2.33
C GLU A 65 17.24 -7.12 2.30
N THR A 66 18.03 -6.41 3.10
CA THR A 66 17.99 -4.94 3.19
C THR A 66 19.27 -4.31 2.68
N VAL A 67 19.17 -3.48 1.65
CA VAL A 67 20.29 -2.70 1.10
C VAL A 67 20.09 -1.23 1.40
N GLN A 68 21.16 -0.54 1.79
CA GLN A 68 21.14 0.89 2.09
C GLN A 68 21.56 1.71 0.85
N PHE A 69 20.71 2.65 0.44
CA PHE A 69 20.99 3.68 -0.55
C PHE A 69 20.90 5.07 0.10
N GLY A 70 22.05 5.71 0.32
CA GLY A 70 22.10 7.00 1.01
C GLY A 70 21.55 6.90 2.44
N ALA A 71 20.45 7.61 2.71
CA ALA A 71 19.72 7.54 3.98
C ALA A 71 18.55 6.54 3.97
N LEU A 72 18.28 5.87 2.84
CA LEU A 72 17.16 4.93 2.69
C LEU A 72 17.65 3.48 2.84
N GLN A 73 16.85 2.65 3.49
CA GLN A 73 17.01 1.20 3.58
C GLN A 73 15.87 0.55 2.80
N VAL A 74 16.21 -0.22 1.78
CA VAL A 74 15.27 -0.79 0.80
C VAL A 74 15.20 -2.30 1.00
N THR A 75 14.00 -2.82 1.24
CA THR A 75 13.75 -4.24 1.52
C THR A 75 12.61 -4.76 0.62
N PRO A 76 12.91 -5.39 -0.53
CA PRO A 76 11.91 -6.07 -1.34
C PRO A 76 11.44 -7.35 -0.62
N ARG A 77 10.12 -7.53 -0.54
CA ARG A 77 9.48 -8.70 0.09
C ARG A 77 9.02 -9.74 -0.95
N VAL A 78 8.75 -9.31 -2.18
CA VAL A 78 8.54 -10.16 -3.38
C VAL A 78 8.98 -9.41 -4.63
N CYS A 79 9.33 -10.13 -5.71
CA CYS A 79 9.56 -9.54 -7.04
C CYS A 79 8.99 -10.46 -8.12
N TYR A 80 8.04 -9.96 -8.91
CA TYR A 80 7.39 -10.68 -10.00
C TYR A 80 7.68 -10.03 -11.35
N SER A 81 7.94 -10.86 -12.36
CA SER A 81 8.04 -10.43 -13.77
C SER A 81 7.13 -11.26 -14.68
N ARG A 82 7.09 -10.89 -15.97
CA ARG A 82 6.46 -11.66 -17.05
C ARG A 82 7.50 -12.35 -17.94
N PRO A 83 7.12 -13.40 -18.68
CA PRO A 83 7.90 -13.86 -19.83
C PRO A 83 7.99 -12.79 -20.92
N ASP A 84 9.08 -12.76 -21.68
CA ASP A 84 9.32 -11.81 -22.78
C ASP A 84 8.32 -11.93 -23.95
N THR A 85 7.47 -12.96 -23.94
CA THR A 85 6.38 -13.16 -24.91
C THR A 85 5.08 -12.43 -24.56
N GLU A 86 4.97 -11.87 -23.35
CA GLU A 86 3.83 -11.06 -22.90
C GLU A 86 4.25 -9.57 -22.80
N GLN A 87 3.28 -8.66 -22.66
CA GLN A 87 3.55 -7.27 -22.30
C GLN A 87 4.36 -7.23 -20.97
N PRO A 88 5.49 -6.50 -20.90
CA PRO A 88 6.23 -6.32 -19.66
C PRO A 88 5.32 -5.80 -18.54
N LYS A 89 5.37 -6.48 -17.41
CA LYS A 89 4.68 -6.10 -16.18
C LYS A 89 5.44 -6.63 -14.98
N THR A 90 6.24 -5.78 -14.37
CA THR A 90 7.18 -6.14 -13.32
C THR A 90 6.80 -5.39 -12.06
N ASP A 91 6.36 -6.12 -11.04
CA ASP A 91 5.89 -5.56 -9.78
C ASP A 91 6.61 -6.17 -8.57
N SER A 92 6.86 -5.35 -7.55
CA SER A 92 7.55 -5.74 -6.32
C SER A 92 6.88 -5.07 -5.13
N PHE A 93 6.62 -5.83 -4.07
CA PHE A 93 6.21 -5.25 -2.79
C PHE A 93 7.46 -4.88 -2.00
N VAL A 94 7.59 -3.61 -1.63
CA VAL A 94 8.81 -3.05 -1.06
C VAL A 94 8.49 -2.31 0.24
N GLU A 95 9.29 -2.56 1.26
CA GLU A 95 9.36 -1.75 2.47
C GLU A 95 10.57 -0.81 2.34
N VAL A 96 10.39 0.48 2.58
CA VAL A 96 11.50 1.46 2.62
C VAL A 96 11.48 2.22 3.92
N ASP A 97 12.59 2.13 4.64
CA ASP A 97 12.85 2.83 5.89
C ASP A 97 13.84 3.99 5.67
N GLU A 98 13.63 5.09 6.36
CA GLU A 98 14.53 6.25 6.40
C GLU A 98 15.37 6.21 7.68
N ILE A 99 16.68 6.45 7.54
CA ILE A 99 17.60 6.75 8.64
C ILE A 99 17.66 8.27 8.81
N THR A 100 17.02 8.79 9.84
CA THR A 100 16.98 10.23 10.14
C THR A 100 18.32 10.76 10.68
N LEU A 101 18.48 12.08 10.71
CA LEU A 101 19.68 12.76 11.25
C LEU A 101 19.98 12.40 12.72
N ASP A 102 18.94 12.13 13.52
CA ASP A 102 19.06 11.66 14.91
C ASP A 102 19.22 10.13 15.03
N ARG A 103 19.50 9.44 13.91
CA ARG A 103 19.75 7.99 13.79
C ARG A 103 18.57 7.12 14.23
N LYS A 104 17.33 7.60 14.04
CA LYS A 104 16.13 6.77 14.16
C LYS A 104 15.82 6.13 12.80
N ILE A 105 15.29 4.92 12.84
CA ILE A 105 14.78 4.22 11.66
C ILE A 105 13.27 4.36 11.66
N ARG A 106 12.69 4.83 10.55
CA ARG A 106 11.25 5.02 10.40
C ARG A 106 10.81 4.58 9.01
N ARG A 107 9.72 3.81 8.94
CA ARG A 107 9.09 3.46 7.67
C ARG A 107 8.52 4.69 6.98
N ILE A 108 8.95 4.93 5.75
CA ILE A 108 8.41 6.00 4.89
C ILE A 108 7.54 5.42 3.76
N PHE A 109 7.74 4.15 3.39
CA PHE A 109 6.95 3.50 2.35
C PHE A 109 6.74 2.00 2.63
N THR A 110 5.58 1.51 2.23
CA THR A 110 5.23 0.09 2.19
C THR A 110 4.17 -0.10 1.13
N GLY A 111 4.50 -0.74 0.01
CA GLY A 111 3.59 -0.83 -1.12
C GLY A 111 4.18 -1.51 -2.35
N TRP A 112 3.37 -1.53 -3.41
CA TRP A 112 3.75 -2.11 -4.71
C TRP A 112 4.44 -1.07 -5.59
N MET A 113 5.68 -1.33 -5.98
CA MET A 113 6.40 -0.61 -7.04
C MET A 113 6.19 -1.32 -8.38
N PHE A 114 6.23 -0.53 -9.47
CA PHE A 114 6.03 -1.00 -10.85
C PHE A 114 7.17 -0.50 -11.73
N ALA A 115 7.88 -1.40 -12.42
CA ALA A 115 9.05 -1.01 -13.21
C ALA A 115 8.68 -0.22 -14.48
N GLU A 116 7.54 -0.56 -15.10
CA GLU A 116 7.05 0.09 -16.32
C GLU A 116 6.37 1.45 -16.05
N SER A 117 5.99 1.71 -14.78
CA SER A 117 5.39 2.97 -14.33
C SER A 117 6.01 3.47 -13.02
N PRO A 118 7.31 3.85 -12.98
CA PRO A 118 7.98 4.25 -11.74
C PRO A 118 7.25 5.37 -10.99
N GLY A 119 6.80 6.41 -11.71
CA GLY A 119 6.09 7.55 -11.14
C GLY A 119 4.72 7.26 -10.52
N LEU A 120 4.22 6.01 -10.55
CA LEU A 120 2.98 5.63 -9.88
C LEU A 120 3.19 5.32 -8.39
N ASN A 121 4.32 4.71 -8.01
CA ASN A 121 4.62 4.26 -6.64
C ASN A 121 6.14 4.24 -6.32
N ALA A 122 6.94 5.12 -6.92
CA ALA A 122 8.32 5.34 -6.49
C ALA A 122 8.37 5.95 -5.09
N VAL A 123 9.48 5.73 -4.38
CA VAL A 123 9.79 6.49 -3.16
C VAL A 123 10.52 7.76 -3.56
N GLU A 124 9.81 8.88 -3.47
CA GLU A 124 10.35 10.23 -3.59
C GLU A 124 10.72 10.74 -2.19
N HIS A 125 12.01 10.82 -1.87
CA HIS A 125 12.49 11.48 -0.64
C HIS A 125 13.11 12.84 -0.98
N ALA A 126 13.32 13.69 0.02
CA ALA A 126 13.81 15.06 -0.18
C ALA A 126 15.23 15.10 -0.78
N VAL A 127 16.00 14.01 -0.64
CA VAL A 127 17.42 13.92 -1.03
C VAL A 127 17.69 12.75 -1.99
N TYR A 128 16.91 11.67 -1.90
CA TYR A 128 17.12 10.43 -2.64
C TYR A 128 15.81 9.92 -3.22
N ASP A 129 15.80 9.37 -4.43
CA ASP A 129 14.63 8.61 -4.90
C ASP A 129 15.00 7.18 -5.19
N VAL A 130 14.07 6.26 -4.99
CA VAL A 130 14.23 4.84 -5.27
C VAL A 130 12.99 4.32 -6.00
N TRP A 131 13.22 3.63 -7.11
CA TRP A 131 12.18 2.96 -7.86
C TRP A 131 12.64 1.59 -8.36
N LEU A 132 11.68 0.68 -8.51
CA LEU A 132 11.90 -0.62 -9.14
C LEU A 132 12.28 -0.41 -10.61
N LYS A 133 13.33 -1.09 -11.06
CA LYS A 133 13.77 -1.11 -12.46
C LYS A 133 13.52 -2.47 -13.13
N GLY A 134 13.54 -3.55 -12.36
CA GLY A 134 13.25 -4.89 -12.86
C GLY A 134 13.31 -5.97 -11.78
N CYS A 135 13.07 -7.22 -12.17
CA CYS A 135 13.33 -8.41 -11.35
C CYS A 135 14.29 -9.34 -12.11
N LYS A 136 15.18 -10.04 -11.40
CA LYS A 136 16.20 -10.92 -11.99
C LYS A 136 16.23 -12.28 -11.31
N GLN A 137 16.53 -13.31 -12.10
CA GLN A 137 16.78 -14.68 -11.58
C GLN A 137 18.18 -14.83 -10.95
N LYS A 138 19.14 -13.97 -11.32
CA LYS A 138 20.53 -13.98 -10.85
C LYS A 138 21.04 -12.54 -10.75
N SER A 139 21.95 -12.29 -9.82
CA SER A 139 22.73 -11.04 -9.74
C SER A 139 24.22 -11.36 -9.93
N ASP A 140 24.97 -10.37 -10.43
CA ASP A 140 26.44 -10.38 -10.43
C ASP A 140 27.01 -10.09 -9.03
N VAL A 141 26.20 -9.51 -8.13
CA VAL A 141 26.54 -9.34 -6.72
C VAL A 141 26.32 -10.68 -6.00
N PRO A 142 27.31 -11.23 -5.28
CA PRO A 142 27.12 -12.48 -4.55
C PRO A 142 26.06 -12.28 -3.46
N PRO A 143 25.17 -13.28 -3.23
CA PRO A 143 24.18 -13.19 -2.17
C PRO A 143 24.87 -13.02 -0.81
N PRO A 144 24.23 -12.29 0.13
CA PRO A 144 24.72 -12.22 1.51
C PRO A 144 24.72 -13.63 2.11
N THR A 145 25.88 -14.27 2.11
CA THR A 145 26.08 -15.52 2.84
C THR A 145 25.86 -15.25 4.33
N ALA A 146 25.36 -16.26 5.05
CA ALA A 146 24.99 -16.16 6.47
C ALA A 146 26.10 -15.67 7.43
N ALA A 147 27.34 -15.52 6.94
CA ALA A 147 28.49 -14.93 7.61
C ALA A 147 28.32 -13.45 8.06
N LYS A 148 27.19 -12.79 7.79
CA LYS A 148 26.84 -11.46 8.35
C LYS A 148 25.56 -11.42 9.21
N ALA A 149 24.88 -12.55 9.41
CA ALA A 149 23.58 -12.59 10.09
C ALA A 149 23.64 -12.35 11.62
N GLU A 150 24.82 -12.22 12.24
CA GLU A 150 24.97 -12.16 13.71
C GLU A 150 25.29 -10.78 14.32
N THR A 151 25.61 -9.74 13.54
CA THR A 151 25.93 -8.39 14.08
C THR A 151 24.83 -7.35 13.90
N GLY A 152 23.68 -7.75 13.35
CA GLY A 152 22.56 -6.86 13.01
C GLY A 152 21.34 -6.91 13.93
N LYS A 153 21.41 -7.46 15.15
CA LYS A 153 20.25 -7.49 16.07
C LYS A 153 20.13 -6.18 16.84
N PRO A 154 19.11 -5.33 16.60
CA PRO A 154 18.90 -4.14 17.41
C PRO A 154 18.63 -4.58 18.85
N LYS A 155 19.37 -4.03 19.81
CA LYS A 155 19.06 -4.25 21.23
C LYS A 155 17.76 -3.52 21.55
N THR A 156 16.64 -4.25 21.50
CA THR A 156 15.36 -3.84 22.07
C THR A 156 15.54 -3.61 23.57
N GLN A 157 15.92 -2.39 23.95
CA GLN A 157 15.83 -1.94 25.33
C GLN A 157 14.35 -1.70 25.62
N ALA A 158 13.72 -2.67 26.28
CA ALA A 158 12.35 -2.59 26.72
C ALA A 158 12.21 -1.51 27.82
N ALA A 159 11.94 -0.28 27.41
CA ALA A 159 11.48 0.78 28.30
C ALA A 159 10.06 0.42 28.78
N LYS A 160 10.00 -0.30 29.91
CA LYS A 160 8.75 -0.72 30.57
C LYS A 160 7.93 0.51 30.96
N PRO A 161 6.66 0.65 30.52
CA PRO A 161 5.79 1.71 31.01
C PRO A 161 5.45 1.44 32.48
N LYS A 162 5.54 2.47 33.32
CA LYS A 162 5.00 2.44 34.69
C LYS A 162 4.28 3.74 34.98
N ALA A 163 2.96 3.72 34.85
CA ALA A 163 2.09 4.80 35.29
C ALA A 163 1.66 4.62 36.75
N SER A 164 1.50 5.75 37.43
CA SER A 164 0.75 5.99 38.69
C SER A 164 1.13 5.24 39.98
N ALA A 165 1.53 6.03 40.98
CA ALA A 165 1.10 5.89 42.37
C ALA A 165 1.35 7.21 43.15
N GLU A 166 0.30 8.01 43.30
CA GLU A 166 0.09 8.98 44.39
C GLU A 166 -0.69 8.20 45.51
N PRO A 167 -0.68 8.51 46.83
CA PRO A 167 -0.81 9.88 47.35
C PRO A 167 -0.21 10.29 48.72
N ALA A 168 -0.33 11.62 48.96
CA ALA A 168 -0.54 12.35 50.22
C ALA A 168 0.59 12.46 51.28
N ALA A 169 0.99 13.70 51.59
CA ALA A 169 0.83 14.31 52.92
C ALA A 169 1.16 15.84 52.90
N GLU A 170 0.34 16.64 53.58
CA GLU A 170 0.58 18.05 53.96
C GLU A 170 1.30 18.08 55.34
N PRO A 171 1.96 19.18 55.74
CA PRO A 171 1.24 20.20 56.52
C PRO A 171 1.66 21.67 56.27
N ALA A 172 0.79 22.58 56.69
CA ALA A 172 0.91 24.04 56.57
C ALA A 172 1.76 24.74 57.66
N ASP A 173 2.28 25.94 57.35
CA ASP A 173 2.26 27.22 58.10
C ASP A 173 3.17 28.25 57.34
N THR A 174 3.01 29.59 57.30
CA THR A 174 2.08 30.56 57.91
C THR A 174 1.94 31.78 56.95
N ALA A 175 0.80 32.46 56.90
CA ALA A 175 0.62 33.75 56.19
C ALA A 175 0.95 34.96 57.12
N PRO A 176 1.12 36.20 56.60
CA PRO A 176 -0.08 37.02 56.41
C PRO A 176 -0.06 38.04 55.23
N GLU A 177 -1.25 38.28 54.67
CA GLU A 177 -1.67 39.51 53.96
C GLU A 177 -1.89 40.68 54.96
N PRO A 178 -2.26 41.93 54.56
CA PRO A 178 -2.73 42.45 53.25
C PRO A 178 -1.83 43.63 52.75
N ALA A 179 -2.11 44.51 51.78
CA ALA A 179 -3.28 44.89 50.96
C ALA A 179 -2.76 45.58 49.65
N ASP A 180 -3.50 46.23 48.73
CA ASP A 180 -4.93 46.57 48.55
C ASP A 180 -5.20 46.93 47.04
N ASP A 181 -6.44 47.36 46.72
CA ASP A 181 -6.87 48.20 45.56
C ASP A 181 -6.79 47.70 44.08
N ASP A 182 -7.95 47.27 43.58
CA ASP A 182 -8.46 47.41 42.20
C ASP A 182 -9.69 48.36 42.28
N PRO A 183 -9.85 49.42 41.46
CA PRO A 183 -10.66 49.26 40.23
C PRO A 183 -10.37 50.23 39.06
N SER A 184 -10.62 49.81 37.81
CA SER A 184 -11.30 50.56 36.71
C SER A 184 -11.01 49.89 35.35
N SER A 185 -11.96 49.26 34.65
CA SER A 185 -13.12 49.85 33.95
C SER A 185 -12.77 50.81 32.80
N THR A 186 -13.25 50.44 31.60
CA THR A 186 -13.60 51.30 30.44
C THR A 186 -12.49 52.06 29.69
N ASN A 187 -12.19 51.60 28.47
CA ASN A 187 -12.49 52.35 27.23
C ASN A 187 -12.54 51.42 26.01
#